data_AF-A0A1Q5JF06-F1
#
_entry.id   AF-A0A1Q5JF06-F1
#
_cell.length_a   1.000
_cell.length_b   1.000
_cell.length_c   1.000
_cell.angle_alpha   90.00
_cell.angle_beta   90.00
_cell.angle_gamma   90.00
#
_symmetry.space_group_name_H-M   'P 1'
#
loop_
_entity.id
_entity.type
_entity.pdbx_description
1 polymer ?
#
loop_
_entity_poly.entity_id
_entity_poly.type
_entity_poly.pdbx_seq_one_letter_code
_entity_poly.pdbx_strand_id
1 'polypeptide(L)' 'MAPDPGKWERMAFIPKSRDVVDPPRVDREPFPLYSSLVQRWVLAGRTVPGVPDHEWERLIRMPIWPR' A
#
# COMPACT_ATOMS: atom_id res chain seq x y z
N MET A 1 35.42 14.89 32.27
CA MET A 1 34.07 15.36 32.61
C MET A 1 33.40 15.81 31.33
N ALA A 2 32.48 15.02 30.77
CA ALA A 2 31.68 15.47 29.62
C ALA A 2 30.56 16.39 30.13
N PRO A 3 30.24 17.50 29.45
CA PRO A 3 29.17 18.38 29.88
C PRO A 3 27.82 17.66 29.77
N ASP A 4 26.94 17.90 30.75
CA ASP A 4 25.59 17.35 30.79
C ASP A 4 24.84 17.63 29.47
N PRO A 5 24.16 16.64 28.88
CA PRO A 5 23.33 16.87 27.71
C PRO A 5 22.12 17.69 28.14
N GLY A 6 22.24 19.02 28.02
CA GLY A 6 21.15 19.97 28.21
C GLY A 6 19.89 19.54 27.46
N LYS A 7 18.74 19.76 28.08
CA LYS A 7 17.40 19.32 27.68
C LYS A 7 17.18 19.42 26.16
N TRP A 8 17.29 18.29 25.47
CA TRP A 8 16.85 18.16 24.09
C TRP A 8 15.32 18.11 24.09
N GLU A 9 14.69 19.28 24.06
CA GLU A 9 13.25 19.38 23.86
C GLU A 9 12.94 19.00 22.41
N ARG A 10 12.27 17.86 22.23
CA ARG A 10 11.85 17.38 20.91
C ARG A 10 10.75 18.29 20.38
N MET A 11 11.11 19.33 19.64
CA MET A 11 10.15 20.08 18.84
C MET A 11 9.68 19.18 17.69
N ALA A 12 8.45 18.70 17.76
CA ALA A 12 7.81 18.01 16.64
C ALA A 12 7.56 19.03 15.53
N PHE A 13 8.55 19.25 14.66
CA PHE A 13 8.38 20.04 13.46
C PHE A 13 7.64 19.17 12.44
N ILE A 14 6.31 19.25 12.42
CA ILE A 14 5.52 18.69 11.33
C ILE A 14 5.54 19.75 10.22
N PRO A 15 6.22 19.51 9.08
CA PRO A 15 6.21 20.47 7.97
C PRO A 15 4.78 20.67 7.50
N LYS A 16 4.41 21.91 7.16
CA LYS A 16 3.07 22.25 6.62
C LYS A 16 2.71 21.49 5.34
N SER A 17 3.70 20.97 4.61
CA SER A 17 3.47 20.05 3.48
C SER A 17 2.84 18.72 3.88
N ARG A 18 2.84 18.39 5.18
CA ARG A 18 2.23 17.19 5.76
C ARG A 18 0.81 17.42 6.29
N ASP A 19 0.29 18.66 6.20
CA ASP A 19 -1.14 18.91 6.30
C ASP A 19 -1.77 18.29 5.05
N VAL A 20 -2.08 17.00 5.15
CA VAL A 20 -2.83 16.25 4.14
C VAL A 20 -4.22 16.89 4.13
N VAL A 21 -4.46 17.76 3.15
CA VAL A 21 -5.81 18.14 2.74
C VAL A 21 -6.53 16.81 2.53
N ASP A 22 -7.64 16.60 3.25
CA ASP A 22 -8.48 15.43 3.07
C ASP A 22 -8.66 15.23 1.56
N PRO A 23 -8.21 14.09 0.99
CA PRO A 23 -8.33 13.90 -0.43
C PRO A 23 -9.79 14.09 -0.80
N PRO A 24 -10.10 14.85 -1.87
CA PRO A 24 -11.48 15.06 -2.27
C PRO A 24 -12.15 13.69 -2.34
N ARG A 25 -13.40 13.59 -1.87
CA ARG A 25 -14.19 12.37 -2.01
C ARG A 25 -14.33 12.12 -3.51
N VAL A 26 -13.42 11.30 -4.06
CA VAL A 26 -13.49 10.87 -5.45
C VAL A 26 -14.68 9.92 -5.50
N ASP A 27 -15.66 10.24 -6.34
CA ASP A 27 -16.75 9.32 -6.63
C ASP A 27 -16.14 8.01 -7.11
N ARG A 28 -16.27 6.97 -6.29
CA ARG A 28 -15.72 5.63 -6.55
C ARG A 28 -16.60 4.84 -7.51
N GLU A 29 -17.33 5.53 -8.38
CA GLU A 29 -18.07 4.87 -9.45
C GLU A 29 -17.05 4.08 -10.30
N PRO A 30 -17.21 2.75 -10.41
CA PRO A 30 -16.27 1.94 -11.16
C PRO A 30 -16.20 2.44 -12.59
N PHE A 31 -15.04 2.91 -13.04
CA PHE A 31 -14.85 3.28 -14.44
C PHE A 31 -15.27 2.09 -15.33
N PRO A 32 -16.29 2.23 -16.19
CA PRO A 32 -16.98 1.09 -16.81
C PRO A 32 -16.06 0.26 -17.71
N LEU A 33 -15.10 0.90 -18.38
CA LEU A 33 -14.08 0.21 -19.16
C LEU A 33 -13.09 -0.56 -18.29
N TYR A 34 -12.66 0.04 -17.18
CA TYR A 34 -11.71 -0.60 -16.27
C TYR A 34 -12.36 -1.79 -15.55
N SER A 35 -13.58 -1.63 -15.06
CA SER A 35 -14.32 -2.69 -14.37
C SER A 35 -14.63 -3.88 -15.29
N SER A 36 -15.04 -3.65 -16.54
CA SER A 36 -15.25 -4.73 -17.51
C SER A 36 -13.95 -5.46 -17.89
N LEU A 37 -12.83 -4.73 -18.04
CA LEU A 37 -11.52 -5.33 -18.28
C LEU A 37 -11.07 -6.21 -17.11
N VAL A 38 -11.20 -5.69 -15.89
CA VAL A 38 -10.90 -6.42 -14.65
C VAL A 38 -11.73 -7.69 -14.56
N GLN A 39 -13.05 -7.62 -14.78
CA GLN A 39 -13.91 -8.81 -14.79
C GLN A 39 -13.46 -9.84 -15.82
N ARG A 40 -13.06 -9.41 -17.02
CA ARG A 40 -12.60 -10.32 -18.06
C ARG A 40 -11.30 -11.03 -17.68
N TRP A 41 -10.38 -10.33 -17.04
CA TRP A 41 -9.14 -10.93 -16.53
C TRP A 41 -9.40 -11.93 -15.40
N VAL A 42 -10.28 -11.60 -14.46
CA VAL A 42 -10.70 -12.54 -13.41
C VAL A 42 -11.29 -13.82 -14.01
N LEU A 43 -12.24 -13.69 -14.94
CA LEU A 43 -12.86 -14.85 -15.60
C LEU A 43 -11.88 -15.70 -16.40
N ALA A 44 -10.84 -15.07 -16.96
CA ALA A 44 -9.79 -15.76 -17.68
C ALA A 44 -8.68 -16.34 -16.77
N GLY A 45 -8.80 -16.21 -15.44
CA GLY A 45 -7.76 -16.65 -14.50
C GLY A 45 -6.44 -15.88 -14.66
N ARG A 46 -6.49 -14.64 -15.15
CA ARG A 46 -5.33 -13.77 -15.32
C ARG A 46 -5.12 -12.91 -14.06
N THR A 47 -3.89 -12.47 -13.87
CA THR A 47 -3.52 -11.53 -12.81
C THR A 47 -4.19 -10.18 -13.02
N VAL A 48 -4.76 -9.62 -11.94
CA VAL A 48 -5.46 -8.32 -11.97
C VAL A 48 -4.62 -7.26 -11.24
N PRO A 49 -4.31 -6.12 -11.88
CA PRO A 49 -3.59 -5.03 -11.23
C PRO A 49 -4.32 -4.52 -9.97
N GLY A 50 -3.58 -4.40 -8.88
CA GLY A 50 -4.10 -3.95 -7.59
C GLY A 50 -4.79 -5.04 -6.76
N VAL A 51 -4.91 -6.26 -7.27
CA VAL A 51 -5.36 -7.43 -6.51
C VAL A 51 -4.13 -8.27 -6.15
N PRO A 52 -3.99 -8.74 -4.90
CA PRO A 52 -2.94 -9.67 -4.53
C PRO A 52 -2.97 -10.94 -5.39
N ASP A 53 -1.80 -11.36 -5.86
CA ASP A 53 -1.67 -12.58 -6.66
C ASP A 53 -1.70 -13.82 -5.73
N HIS A 54 -2.76 -14.62 -5.86
CA HIS A 54 -2.96 -15.82 -5.05
C HIS A 54 -1.96 -16.95 -5.35
N GLU A 55 -1.42 -17.03 -6.57
CA GLU A 55 -0.35 -17.99 -6.88
C GLU A 55 0.93 -17.57 -6.18
N TRP A 56 1.21 -16.26 -6.19
CA TRP A 56 2.36 -15.72 -5.48
C TRP A 56 2.24 -15.89 -3.97
N GLU A 57 1.08 -15.60 -3.39
CA GLU A 57 0.77 -15.90 -1.97
C GLU A 57 0.94 -17.38 -1.63
N ARG A 58 0.55 -18.29 -2.54
CA ARG A 58 0.73 -19.73 -2.33
C ARG A 58 2.20 -20.11 -2.34
N LEU A 59 2.97 -19.59 -3.30
CA LEU A 59 4.39 -19.90 -3.45
C LEU A 59 5.22 -19.40 -2.27
N ILE A 60 4.99 -18.17 -1.80
CA ILE A 60 5.72 -17.63 -0.63
C ILE A 60 5.38 -18.36 0.67
N ARG A 61 4.23 -19.04 0.74
CA ARG A 61 3.81 -19.85 1.91
C ARG A 61 4.41 -21.24 1.91
N MET A 62 4.95 -21.72 0.79
CA MET A 62 5.61 -23.02 0.75
C MET A 62 6.99 -22.93 1.42
N PRO A 63 7.40 -23.95 2.19
CA PRO A 63 8.75 -24.01 2.71
C PRO A 63 9.74 -24.03 1.54
N ILE A 64 10.65 -23.07 1.56
CA ILE A 64 11.64 -22.79 0.50
C ILE A 64 12.63 -23.96 0.32
N TRP A 65 12.73 -24.85 1.31
CA TRP A 65 13.54 -26.06 1.25
C TRP A 65 12.76 -27.33 1.57
N PRO A 66 12.95 -28.41 0.79
CA PRO A 66 12.50 -29.73 1.18
C PRO A 66 13.27 -30.19 2.41
N ARG A 67 12.59 -30.92 3.31
CA ARG A 67 13.23 -31.65 4.40
C ARG A 67 13.90 -32.91 3.91
#